data_AF-A0A6P2RCQ6-F1
#
_entry.id   AF-A0A6P2RCQ6-F1
#
_cell.length_a   1.000
_cell.length_b   1.000
_cell.length_c   1.000
_cell.angle_alpha   90.00
_cell.angle_beta   90.00
_cell.angle_gamma   90.00
#
_symmetry.space_group_name_H-M   'P 1'
#
loop_
_entity.id
_entity.type
_entity.pdbx_description
1 polymer ?
#
loop_
_entity_poly.entity_id
_entity_poly.type
_entity_poly.pdbx_seq_one_letter_code
_entity_poly.pdbx_strand_id
1 'polypeptide(L)'
;MSATWFKGSCHCGAVKFEVRTAITPAVRCNCSLCRRRGALMSPMFAASELKIVEGEAALTCYQFNTRTARHYFCSHCGIYPFHQTRKDPACWRVNLGCLDGVDPYALDATVADGASLSVVEDA
;
A
#
# COMPACT_ATOMS: atom_id res chain seq x y z
N MET A 1 5.95 15.86 6.46
CA MET A 1 7.03 16.06 5.45
C MET A 1 6.37 16.25 4.09
N SER A 2 6.97 17.03 3.19
CA SER A 2 6.45 17.20 1.82
C SER A 2 6.67 15.94 0.98
N ALA A 3 5.88 15.79 -0.09
CA ALA A 3 6.00 14.65 -0.99
C ALA A 3 7.28 14.73 -1.84
N THR A 4 8.01 13.61 -1.94
CA THR A 4 9.21 13.45 -2.77
C THR A 4 9.17 12.11 -3.50
N TRP A 5 10.05 11.94 -4.48
CA TRP A 5 10.20 10.69 -5.22
C TRP A 5 11.01 9.68 -4.42
N PHE A 6 10.46 8.46 -4.30
CA PHE A 6 11.12 7.29 -3.74
C PHE A 6 11.18 6.20 -4.81
N LYS A 7 12.28 5.45 -4.78
CA LYS A 7 12.33 4.12 -5.39
C LYS A 7 11.82 3.11 -4.38
N GLY A 8 11.24 2.04 -4.89
CA GLY A 8 10.80 0.94 -4.06
C GLY A 8 10.74 -0.38 -4.82
N SER A 9 10.67 -1.47 -4.07
CA SER A 9 10.60 -2.81 -4.63
C SER A 9 9.88 -3.77 -3.70
N CYS A 10 9.41 -4.89 -4.26
CA CYS A 10 9.09 -6.05 -3.43
C CYS A 10 10.38 -6.72 -2.93
N HIS A 11 10.27 -7.62 -1.94
CA HIS A 11 11.44 -8.25 -1.33
C HIS A 11 12.35 -8.99 -2.31
N CYS A 12 11.77 -9.74 -3.27
CA CYS A 12 12.57 -10.47 -4.26
C CYS A 12 13.06 -9.59 -5.43
N GLY A 13 12.71 -8.31 -5.46
CA GLY A 13 13.11 -7.38 -6.52
C GLY A 13 12.39 -7.57 -7.86
N ALA A 14 11.51 -8.57 -7.99
CA ALA A 14 10.77 -8.83 -9.23
C ALA A 14 9.82 -7.69 -9.62
N VAL A 15 9.33 -6.93 -8.63
CA VAL A 15 8.53 -5.72 -8.82
C VAL A 15 9.35 -4.54 -8.35
N LYS A 16 9.58 -3.56 -9.24
CA LYS A 16 10.23 -2.28 -8.92
C LYS A 16 9.35 -1.13 -9.35
N PHE A 17 9.30 -0.09 -8.55
CA PHE A 17 8.45 1.07 -8.80
C PHE A 17 9.09 2.36 -8.30
N GLU A 18 8.61 3.47 -8.83
CA GLU A 18 8.88 4.81 -8.35
C GLU A 18 7.57 5.43 -7.89
N VAL A 19 7.60 6.13 -6.76
CA VAL A 19 6.41 6.78 -6.21
C VAL A 19 6.74 8.15 -5.64
N ARG A 20 5.91 9.16 -5.94
CA ARG A 20 5.98 10.46 -5.29
C ARG A 20 4.95 10.53 -4.16
N THR A 21 5.43 10.55 -2.93
CA THR A 21 4.53 10.61 -1.76
C THR A 21 5.21 11.25 -0.56
N ALA A 22 4.42 11.68 0.41
CA ALA A 22 4.93 11.95 1.74
C ALA A 22 4.99 10.62 2.52
N ILE A 23 5.84 10.54 3.54
CA ILE A 23 5.89 9.36 4.43
C ILE A 23 5.13 9.59 5.75
N THR A 24 4.68 10.83 6.00
CA THR A 24 3.86 11.20 7.17
C THR A 24 2.66 12.06 6.76
N PRO A 25 1.48 11.90 7.40
CA PRO A 25 1.18 10.94 8.47
C PRO A 25 1.14 9.49 7.96
N ALA A 26 1.84 8.60 8.66
CA ALA A 26 1.83 7.17 8.37
C ALA A 26 0.63 6.51 9.06
N VAL A 27 0.03 5.51 8.40
CA VAL A 27 -1.25 4.93 8.85
C VAL A 27 -1.24 3.41 8.71
N ARG A 28 -1.65 2.72 9.77
CA ARG A 28 -2.10 1.33 9.74
C ARG A 28 -3.63 1.27 9.65
N CYS A 29 -4.18 0.14 9.26
CA CYS A 29 -5.63 -0.09 9.23
C CYS A 29 -5.96 -1.37 9.98
N ASN A 30 -7.02 -1.34 10.79
CA ASN A 30 -7.46 -2.48 11.61
C ASN A 30 -8.45 -3.43 10.91
N CYS A 31 -8.81 -3.19 9.63
CA CYS A 31 -9.75 -4.10 8.94
C CYS A 31 -9.16 -5.52 8.80
N SER A 32 -10.03 -6.49 8.53
CA SER A 32 -9.68 -7.91 8.49
C SER A 32 -8.49 -8.26 7.60
N LEU A 33 -8.35 -7.61 6.45
CA LEU A 33 -7.18 -7.77 5.58
C LEU A 33 -5.94 -7.04 6.13
N CYS A 34 -6.08 -5.77 6.53
CA CYS A 34 -4.95 -4.92 6.89
C CYS A 34 -4.27 -5.35 8.20
N ARG A 35 -5.04 -5.85 9.19
CA ARG A 35 -4.48 -6.42 10.42
C ARG A 35 -3.60 -7.65 10.15
N ARG A 36 -3.90 -8.42 9.11
CA ARG A 36 -3.10 -9.59 8.67
C ARG A 36 -1.85 -9.18 7.88
N ARG A 37 -1.93 -8.08 7.11
CA ARG A 37 -0.77 -7.55 6.38
C ARG A 37 0.24 -6.86 7.28
N GLY A 38 -0.22 -6.15 8.31
CA GLY A 38 0.65 -5.38 9.21
C GLY A 38 1.37 -4.19 8.55
N ALA A 39 1.03 -3.83 7.31
CA ALA A 39 1.74 -2.80 6.55
C ALA A 39 1.50 -1.39 7.11
N LEU A 40 2.57 -0.59 7.17
CA LEU A 40 2.48 0.84 7.42
C LEU A 40 2.35 1.58 6.08
N MET A 41 1.27 2.31 5.90
CA MET A 41 0.93 2.94 4.61
C MET A 41 1.21 4.44 4.62
N SER A 42 1.64 4.96 3.47
CA SER A 42 1.75 6.40 3.21
C SER A 42 0.40 7.13 3.34
N PRO A 43 0.36 8.47 3.39
CA PRO A 43 -0.79 9.25 2.95
C PRO A 43 -1.26 8.86 1.54
N MET A 44 -2.49 9.22 1.21
CA MET A 44 -3.04 9.04 -0.13
C MET A 44 -2.30 9.92 -1.14
N PHE A 45 -2.06 9.37 -2.32
CA PHE A 45 -1.50 10.09 -3.48
C PHE A 45 -2.26 9.71 -4.76
N ALA A 46 -2.16 10.53 -5.80
CA ALA A 46 -2.84 10.30 -7.08
C ALA A 46 -2.18 9.16 -7.86
N ALA A 47 -2.95 8.43 -8.68
CA ALA A 47 -2.43 7.33 -9.49
C ALA A 47 -1.23 7.72 -10.39
N SER A 48 -1.22 8.95 -10.89
CA SER A 48 -0.13 9.50 -11.72
C SER A 48 1.21 9.63 -11.00
N GLU A 49 1.21 9.56 -9.67
CA GLU A 49 2.41 9.65 -8.83
C GLU A 49 3.02 8.28 -8.53
N LEU A 50 2.50 7.20 -9.12
CA LEU A 50 3.07 5.85 -9.03
C LEU A 50 3.41 5.34 -10.44
N LYS A 51 4.65 4.90 -10.62
CA LYS A 51 5.14 4.31 -11.86
C LYS A 51 5.73 2.94 -11.57
N ILE A 52 5.19 1.90 -12.20
CA ILE A 52 5.81 0.57 -12.21
C ILE A 52 6.98 0.63 -13.20
N VAL A 53 8.19 0.37 -12.70
CA VAL A 53 9.41 0.39 -13.50
C VAL A 53 9.70 -0.98 -14.08
N GLU A 54 9.43 -2.04 -13.32
CA GLU A 54 9.65 -3.43 -13.70
C GLU A 54 8.64 -4.35 -12.98
N GLY A 55 8.28 -5.46 -13.61
CA GLY A 55 7.56 -6.53 -12.91
C GLY A 55 6.04 -6.43 -12.87
N GLU A 56 5.41 -5.67 -13.76
CA GLU A 56 3.94 -5.56 -13.78
C GLU A 56 3.25 -6.93 -13.88
N ALA A 57 3.80 -7.85 -14.69
CA ALA A 57 3.30 -9.22 -14.81
C ALA A 57 3.46 -10.07 -13.53
N ALA A 58 4.33 -9.66 -12.60
CA ALA A 58 4.51 -10.31 -11.30
C ALA A 58 3.55 -9.75 -10.22
N LEU A 59 2.72 -8.75 -10.55
CA LEU A 59 1.72 -8.22 -9.63
C LEU A 59 0.42 -9.04 -9.73
N THR A 60 -0.05 -9.51 -8.58
CA THR A 60 -1.39 -10.08 -8.43
C THR A 60 -2.31 -9.09 -7.74
N CYS A 61 -3.51 -8.91 -8.28
CA CYS A 61 -4.55 -8.07 -7.70
C CYS A 61 -5.51 -8.90 -6.85
N TYR A 62 -5.71 -8.51 -5.60
CA TYR A 62 -6.72 -9.04 -4.70
C TYR A 62 -7.80 -8.00 -4.39
N GLN A 63 -9.06 -8.39 -4.54
CA GLN A 63 -10.25 -7.59 -4.26
C GLN A 63 -11.21 -8.40 -3.41
N PHE A 64 -11.82 -7.76 -2.41
CA PHE A 64 -12.80 -8.38 -1.51
C PHE A 64 -13.84 -7.33 -1.07
N ASN A 65 -14.83 -7.74 -0.28
CA ASN A 65 -15.86 -6.85 0.26
C ASN A 65 -16.56 -6.10 -0.89
N THR A 66 -16.55 -4.76 -0.95
CA THR A 66 -17.18 -3.99 -2.04
C THR A 66 -16.46 -4.11 -3.38
N ARG A 67 -15.31 -4.80 -3.44
CA ARG A 67 -14.43 -4.93 -4.62
C ARG A 67 -13.93 -3.59 -5.16
N THR A 68 -14.06 -2.50 -4.41
CA THR A 68 -13.61 -1.16 -4.81
C THR A 68 -12.10 -1.01 -4.68
N ALA A 69 -11.52 -1.38 -3.54
CA ALA A 69 -10.08 -1.34 -3.35
C ALA A 69 -9.41 -2.44 -4.18
N ARG A 70 -8.27 -2.11 -4.80
CA ARG A 70 -7.42 -3.06 -5.54
C ARG A 70 -6.10 -3.19 -4.83
N HIS A 71 -5.86 -4.33 -4.21
CA HIS A 71 -4.64 -4.57 -3.45
C HIS A 71 -3.66 -5.41 -4.26
N TYR A 72 -2.48 -4.86 -4.52
CA TYR A 72 -1.48 -5.54 -5.33
C TYR A 72 -0.43 -6.20 -4.45
N PHE A 73 -0.01 -7.41 -4.78
CA PHE A 73 1.10 -8.11 -4.15
C PHE A 73 1.94 -8.84 -5.18
N CYS A 74 3.22 -9.06 -4.88
CA CYS A 74 4.12 -9.82 -5.73
C CYS A 74 3.78 -11.31 -5.66
N SER A 75 3.50 -11.94 -6.81
CA SER A 75 3.20 -13.38 -6.90
C SER A 75 4.36 -14.28 -6.48
N HIS A 76 5.60 -13.77 -6.52
CA HIS A 76 6.79 -14.54 -6.17
C HIS A 76 7.14 -14.53 -4.68
N CYS A 77 6.97 -13.38 -3.99
CA CYS A 77 7.39 -13.23 -2.58
C CYS A 77 6.25 -12.82 -1.63
N GLY A 78 5.03 -12.61 -2.13
CA GLY A 78 3.87 -12.24 -1.30
C GLY A 78 3.86 -10.79 -0.79
N ILE A 79 4.94 -10.02 -1.01
CA ILE A 79 5.02 -8.63 -0.54
C ILE A 79 3.95 -7.78 -1.21
N TYR A 80 3.29 -6.98 -0.38
CA TYR A 80 2.27 -6.00 -0.74
C TYR A 80 2.92 -4.61 -0.90
N PRO A 81 3.23 -4.14 -2.13
CA PRO A 81 3.86 -2.84 -2.33
C PRO A 81 2.87 -1.68 -2.26
N PHE A 82 1.66 -1.80 -2.82
CA PHE A 82 0.71 -0.69 -2.92
C PHE A 82 -0.73 -1.15 -3.16
N HIS A 83 -1.68 -0.22 -3.05
CA HIS A 83 -3.07 -0.44 -3.41
C HIS A 83 -3.78 0.83 -3.85
N GLN A 84 -4.81 0.65 -4.67
CA GLN A 84 -5.87 1.64 -4.88
C GLN A 84 -6.85 1.57 -3.72
N THR A 85 -7.19 2.71 -3.11
CA THR A 85 -7.97 2.74 -1.88
C THR A 85 -9.47 2.59 -2.12
N ARG A 86 -10.20 2.10 -1.11
CA ARG A 86 -11.68 2.12 -1.12
C ARG A 86 -12.24 3.52 -0.85
N LYS A 87 -11.61 4.29 0.04
CA LYS A 87 -12.13 5.58 0.53
C LYS A 87 -12.15 6.63 -0.59
N ASP A 88 -11.13 6.60 -1.45
CA ASP A 88 -11.10 7.35 -2.70
C ASP A 88 -10.47 6.47 -3.79
N PRO A 89 -11.27 5.99 -4.77
CA PRO A 89 -10.77 5.19 -5.89
C PRO A 89 -9.79 5.94 -6.80
N ALA A 90 -9.72 7.28 -6.77
CA ALA A 90 -8.70 8.02 -7.51
C ALA A 90 -7.33 7.98 -6.81
N CYS A 91 -7.29 7.58 -5.53
CA CYS A 91 -6.10 7.59 -4.71
C CYS A 91 -5.51 6.20 -4.46
N TRP A 92 -4.20 6.21 -4.23
CA TRP A 92 -3.38 5.06 -3.94
C TRP A 92 -2.59 5.29 -2.64
N ARG A 93 -2.11 4.20 -2.04
CA ARG A 93 -1.13 4.26 -0.94
C ARG A 93 -0.09 3.17 -1.15
N VAL A 94 1.13 3.46 -0.73
CA VAL A 94 2.27 2.55 -0.78
C VAL A 94 2.58 2.02 0.63
N ASN A 95 3.03 0.78 0.71
CA ASN A 95 3.64 0.21 1.90
C ASN A 95 5.03 0.84 2.09
N LEU A 96 5.21 1.60 3.18
CA LEU A 96 6.45 2.33 3.44
C LEU A 96 7.65 1.40 3.62
N GLY A 97 7.44 0.15 4.06
CA GLY A 97 8.52 -0.85 4.16
C GLY A 97 9.02 -1.36 2.80
N CYS A 98 8.42 -0.96 1.68
CA CYS A 98 8.90 -1.25 0.33
C CYS A 98 9.70 -0.09 -0.27
N LEU A 99 9.86 1.04 0.43
CA LEU A 99 10.58 2.22 -0.06
C LEU A 99 12.05 2.19 0.37
N ASP A 100 12.94 2.48 -0.57
CA ASP A 100 14.36 2.55 -0.30
C ASP A 100 14.67 3.70 0.67
N GLY A 101 15.48 3.42 1.69
CA GLY A 101 15.90 4.41 2.68
C GLY A 101 14.83 4.86 3.68
N VAL A 102 13.67 4.21 3.70
CA VAL A 102 12.62 4.45 4.70
C VAL A 102 12.61 3.32 5.72
N ASP A 103 12.87 3.63 6.99
CA ASP A 103 12.60 2.71 8.09
C ASP A 103 11.17 2.92 8.61
N PRO A 104 10.23 1.99 8.34
CA PRO A 104 8.85 2.13 8.79
C PRO A 104 8.70 1.99 10.32
N TYR A 105 9.68 1.43 11.04
CA TYR A 105 9.64 1.31 12.49
C TYR A 105 10.08 2.58 13.22
N ALA A 106 10.77 3.49 12.52
CA ALA A 106 11.14 4.81 13.03
C ALA A 106 10.01 5.85 12.93
N LEU A 107 8.85 5.49 12.35
CA LEU A 107 7.73 6.40 12.11
C LEU A 107 6.58 6.16 13.09
N ASP A 108 6.05 7.25 13.65
CA ASP A 108 4.78 7.22 14.36
C ASP A 108 3.63 6.88 13.41
N ALA A 109 2.71 6.04 13.87
CA ALA A 109 1.60 5.54 13.07
C ALA A 109 0.27 5.69 13.81
N THR A 110 -0.72 6.26 13.13
CA THR A 110 -2.11 6.17 13.58
C THR A 110 -2.77 4.90 13.03
N VAL A 111 -3.82 4.44 13.70
CA VAL A 111 -4.64 3.31 13.23
C VAL A 111 -5.96 3.86 12.73
N ALA A 112 -6.21 3.72 11.42
CA ALA A 112 -7.51 3.98 10.84
C ALA A 112 -8.47 2.84 11.19
N ASP A 113 -9.69 3.21 11.59
CA ASP A 113 -10.76 2.26 11.82
C ASP A 113 -11.40 1.83 10.48
N GLY A 114 -10.74 0.90 9.81
CA GLY A 114 -11.27 0.27 8.61
C GLY A 114 -12.20 -0.89 8.90
N ALA A 115 -12.24 -1.41 10.14
CA ALA A 115 -13.16 -2.46 10.54
C ALA A 115 -14.62 -1.99 10.47
N SER A 116 -14.92 -0.76 10.91
CA SER A 116 -16.25 -0.16 10.80
C SER A 116 -16.74 0.08 9.37
N LEU A 117 -15.85 -0.05 8.37
CA LEU A 117 -16.17 0.09 6.96
C LEU A 117 -16.54 -1.24 6.27
N SER A 118 -16.47 -2.37 6.97
CA SER A 118 -16.82 -3.66 6.39
C SER A 118 -18.33 -3.80 6.18
N VAL A 119 -18.75 -4.33 5.02
CA VAL A 119 -20.16 -4.67 4.75
C VAL A 119 -20.37 -6.18 4.58
N VAL A 120 -19.33 -6.95 4.90
CA VAL A 120 -19.33 -8.42 4.92
C VAL A 120 -18.67 -8.88 6.20
N GLU A 121 -18.99 -10.10 6.63
CA GLU A 121 -18.27 -10.76 7.72
C GLU A 121 -16.79 -10.95 7.37
N ASP A 122 -15.97 -11.05 8.42
CA ASP A 122 -14.55 -11.31 8.26
C ASP A 122 -14.32 -12.67 7.56
N ALA A 123 -13.54 -12.64 6.48
CA ALA A 123 -13.05 -13.84 5.81
C ALA A 123 -12.00 -14.61 6.64
#